data_AF-A0A2E6SZK1-F1
#
_entry.id   AF-A0A2E6SZK1-F1
#
_cell.length_a   1.000
_cell.length_b   1.000
_cell.length_c   1.000
_cell.angle_alpha   90.00
_cell.angle_beta   90.00
_cell.angle_gamma   90.00
#
_symmetry.space_group_name_H-M   'P 1'
#
loop_
_entity.id
_entity.type
_entity.pdbx_description
1 polymer ?
#
loop_
_entity_poly.entity_id
_entity_poly.type
_entity_poly.pdbx_seq_one_letter_code
_entity_poly.pdbx_strand_id
1 'polypeptide(L)'
;MKYFFLSFFFIFGIVITLNAGCESPLSEAEFQNELTKIKSFTFDEAKKTAIESLFKKCLTSNQIKGLLQELSFEEDKLALAKKAIKIVSDPENFKIIKLIFEFEESKKAIDTLD
;
A
#
# COMPACT_ATOMS: atom_id res chain seq x y z
N MET A 1 -1.54 -15.58 60.04
CA MET A 1 -2.69 -16.16 59.29
C MET A 1 -3.41 -14.99 58.64
N LYS A 2 -3.85 -14.95 57.39
CA LYS A 2 -3.98 -15.90 56.28
C LYS A 2 -4.16 -14.97 55.05
N TYR A 3 -3.47 -15.23 53.95
CA TYR A 3 -3.65 -14.52 52.68
C TYR A 3 -5.12 -14.54 52.24
N PHE A 4 -5.66 -13.44 51.72
CA PHE A 4 -6.87 -13.51 50.89
C PHE A 4 -6.81 -12.53 49.71
N PHE A 5 -6.34 -13.09 48.61
CA PHE A 5 -6.77 -12.85 47.23
C PHE A 5 -6.73 -11.43 46.65
N LEU A 6 -5.56 -11.15 46.07
CA LEU A 6 -5.43 -10.64 44.70
C LEU A 6 -6.55 -11.16 43.78
N SER A 7 -7.35 -10.25 43.23
CA SER A 7 -7.81 -10.40 41.85
C SER A 7 -8.21 -9.04 41.28
N PHE A 8 -7.18 -8.21 41.04
CA PHE A 8 -7.30 -7.02 40.20
C PHE A 8 -7.08 -7.45 38.74
N PHE A 9 -7.95 -8.30 38.22
CA PHE A 9 -8.01 -8.54 36.78
C PHE A 9 -8.96 -7.49 36.18
N PHE A 10 -8.42 -6.27 36.05
CA PHE A 10 -8.83 -5.37 34.99
C PHE A 10 -8.51 -6.07 33.68
N ILE A 11 -9.43 -6.90 33.21
CA ILE A 11 -9.50 -7.31 31.80
C ILE A 11 -9.98 -6.07 31.04
N PHE A 12 -9.07 -5.10 30.94
CA PHE A 12 -9.10 -4.07 29.92
C PHE A 12 -9.10 -4.85 28.60
N GLY A 13 -10.26 -4.91 27.97
CA GLY A 13 -10.40 -5.48 26.65
C GLY A 13 -9.38 -4.81 25.76
N ILE A 14 -8.31 -5.53 25.44
CA ILE A 14 -7.42 -5.14 24.35
C ILE A 14 -8.27 -5.36 23.11
N VAL A 15 -9.02 -4.33 22.73
CA VAL A 15 -9.51 -4.20 21.36
C VAL A 15 -8.24 -3.99 20.53
N ILE A 16 -7.67 -5.09 20.05
CA ILE A 16 -6.64 -5.03 19.02
C ILE A 16 -7.38 -4.57 17.78
N THR A 17 -7.41 -3.26 17.55
CA THR A 17 -7.65 -2.73 16.21
C THR A 17 -6.46 -3.19 15.38
N LEU A 18 -6.57 -4.35 14.73
CA LEU A 18 -5.70 -4.72 13.63
C LEU A 18 -5.91 -3.66 12.55
N ASN A 19 -5.07 -2.63 12.57
CA ASN A 19 -4.98 -1.72 11.44
C ASN A 19 -4.51 -2.60 10.27
N ALA A 20 -5.33 -2.71 9.23
CA ALA A 20 -5.15 -3.67 8.13
C ALA A 20 -4.04 -3.25 7.15
N GLY A 21 -2.90 -2.82 7.67
CA GLY A 21 -1.67 -2.53 6.94
C GLY A 21 -0.57 -3.49 7.37
N CYS A 22 0.30 -3.88 6.45
CA CYS A 22 1.50 -4.64 6.77
C CYS A 22 2.49 -3.81 7.62
N GLU A 23 3.22 -4.44 8.54
CA GLU A 23 3.98 -3.72 9.60
C GLU A 23 5.38 -3.23 9.18
N SER A 24 5.93 -3.70 8.05
CA SER A 24 7.31 -3.40 7.65
C SER A 24 7.43 -3.09 6.16
N PRO A 25 7.12 -1.85 5.73
CA PRO A 25 7.31 -1.43 4.34
C PRO A 25 8.75 -1.61 3.87
N LEU A 26 8.94 -1.76 2.57
CA LEU A 26 10.28 -1.78 1.98
C LEU A 26 11.08 -0.57 2.46
N SER A 27 12.34 -0.80 2.83
CA SER A 27 13.27 0.29 3.02
C SER A 27 13.47 1.06 1.71
N GLU A 28 13.95 2.29 1.80
CA GLU A 28 14.22 3.10 0.60
C GLU A 28 15.19 2.39 -0.36
N ALA A 29 16.24 1.75 0.16
CA ALA A 29 17.21 1.02 -0.66
C ALA A 29 16.58 -0.17 -1.39
N GLU A 30 15.74 -0.96 -0.70
CA GLU A 30 15.03 -2.07 -1.32
C GLU A 30 14.03 -1.59 -2.37
N PHE A 31 13.29 -0.53 -2.07
CA PHE A 31 12.34 0.07 -2.99
C PHE A 31 13.04 0.57 -4.27
N GLN A 32 14.13 1.32 -4.14
CA GLN A 32 14.89 1.83 -5.29
C GLN A 32 15.47 0.70 -6.16
N ASN A 33 15.88 -0.42 -5.54
CA ASN A 33 16.32 -1.59 -6.28
C ASN A 33 15.18 -2.18 -7.13
N GLU A 34 13.97 -2.34 -6.56
CA GLU A 34 12.82 -2.86 -7.32
C GLU A 34 12.34 -1.86 -8.38
N LEU A 35 12.32 -0.56 -8.07
CA LEU A 35 11.94 0.49 -9.01
C LEU A 35 12.89 0.54 -10.21
N THR A 36 14.20 0.37 -9.97
CA THR A 36 15.21 0.32 -11.05
C THR A 36 14.97 -0.88 -11.98
N LYS A 37 14.62 -2.05 -11.43
CA LYS A 37 14.26 -3.22 -12.25
C LYS A 37 13.01 -2.94 -13.08
N ILE A 38 11.97 -2.34 -12.48
CA ILE A 38 10.74 -1.99 -13.21
C ILE A 38 11.03 -1.02 -14.36
N LYS A 39 11.83 0.02 -14.11
CA LYS A 39 12.30 0.98 -15.13
C LYS A 39 13.06 0.34 -16.28
N SER A 40 13.71 -0.79 -16.06
CA SER A 40 14.49 -1.49 -17.09
C SER A 40 13.62 -2.20 -18.13
N PHE A 41 12.33 -2.42 -17.86
CA PHE A 41 11.43 -3.04 -18.82
C PHE A 41 10.97 -2.02 -19.88
N THR A 42 11.09 -2.38 -21.15
CA THR A 42 10.65 -1.56 -22.29
C THR A 42 9.12 -1.47 -22.38
N PHE A 43 8.42 -2.58 -22.11
CA PHE A 43 6.98 -2.69 -22.32
C PHE A 43 6.21 -2.65 -21.00
N ASP A 44 5.09 -1.95 -21.00
CA ASP A 44 4.26 -1.78 -19.80
C ASP A 44 3.65 -3.09 -19.31
N GLU A 45 3.41 -4.07 -20.17
CA GLU A 45 2.93 -5.40 -19.75
C GLU A 45 3.91 -6.08 -18.76
N ALA A 46 5.21 -5.99 -19.05
CA ALA A 46 6.25 -6.52 -18.17
C ALA A 46 6.34 -5.70 -16.88
N LYS A 47 6.23 -4.37 -16.96
CA LYS A 47 6.19 -3.49 -15.78
C LYS A 47 4.99 -3.81 -14.89
N LYS A 48 3.79 -3.97 -15.44
CA LYS A 48 2.57 -4.33 -14.69
C LYS A 48 2.75 -5.64 -13.93
N THR A 49 3.26 -6.66 -14.62
CA THR A 49 3.52 -7.97 -13.99
C THR A 49 4.52 -7.85 -12.85
N ALA A 50 5.60 -7.08 -13.04
CA ALA A 50 6.59 -6.83 -12.00
C ALA A 50 6.02 -6.04 -10.81
N ILE A 51 5.26 -4.97 -11.07
CA ILE A 51 4.59 -4.17 -10.04
C ILE A 51 3.61 -5.03 -9.24
N GLU A 52 2.76 -5.79 -9.90
CA GLU A 52 1.78 -6.67 -9.25
C GLU A 52 2.47 -7.78 -8.42
N SER A 53 3.66 -8.23 -8.82
CA SER A 53 4.44 -9.18 -8.00
C SER A 53 4.92 -8.58 -6.66
N LEU A 54 5.15 -7.25 -6.61
CA LEU A 54 5.56 -6.55 -5.39
C LEU A 54 4.41 -6.39 -4.39
N PHE A 55 3.16 -6.60 -4.80
CA PHE A 55 1.99 -6.53 -3.92
C PHE A 55 1.96 -7.62 -2.83
N LYS A 56 2.85 -8.60 -2.93
CA LYS A 56 3.11 -9.60 -1.87
C LYS A 56 4.01 -9.06 -0.75
N LYS A 57 4.67 -7.92 -0.98
CA LYS A 57 5.52 -7.22 -0.02
C LYS A 57 4.74 -6.06 0.58
N CYS A 58 5.27 -5.53 1.68
CA CYS A 58 4.70 -4.35 2.30
C CYS A 58 5.17 -3.07 1.61
N LEU A 59 4.22 -2.20 1.25
CA LEU A 59 4.48 -0.98 0.50
C LEU A 59 3.69 0.19 1.10
N THR A 60 4.29 1.37 1.09
CA THR A 60 3.57 2.61 1.38
C THR A 60 2.82 3.12 0.14
N SER A 61 1.84 3.98 0.36
CA SER A 61 1.12 4.73 -0.66
C SER A 61 2.06 5.53 -1.56
N ASN A 62 3.15 6.08 -0.99
CA ASN A 62 4.19 6.77 -1.76
C ASN A 62 5.00 5.82 -2.65
N GLN A 63 5.32 4.63 -2.17
CA GLN A 63 6.00 3.61 -2.97
C GLN A 63 5.11 3.13 -4.11
N ILE A 64 3.83 2.83 -3.84
CA ILE A 64 2.85 2.50 -4.89
C ILE A 64 2.77 3.61 -5.93
N LYS A 65 2.67 4.88 -5.51
CA LYS A 65 2.68 6.02 -6.42
C LYS A 65 3.91 6.00 -7.34
N GLY A 66 5.10 5.80 -6.78
CA GLY A 66 6.35 5.71 -7.55
C GLY A 66 6.36 4.54 -8.54
N LEU A 67 5.82 3.38 -8.17
CA LEU A 67 5.68 2.23 -9.06
C LEU A 67 4.73 2.52 -10.23
N LEU A 68 3.56 3.07 -9.94
CA LEU A 68 2.53 3.33 -10.94
C LEU A 68 2.89 4.48 -11.89
N GLN A 69 3.77 5.40 -11.47
CA GLN A 69 4.30 6.45 -12.35
C GLN A 69 5.10 5.89 -13.55
N GLU A 70 5.62 4.66 -13.44
CA GLU A 70 6.40 4.04 -14.51
C GLU A 70 5.55 3.45 -15.64
N LEU A 71 4.21 3.44 -15.48
CA LEU A 71 3.27 3.02 -16.51
C LEU A 71 2.83 4.20 -17.37
N SER A 72 2.60 3.95 -18.64
CA SER A 72 2.24 4.97 -19.63
C SER A 72 0.74 5.24 -19.62
N PHE A 73 -0.07 4.19 -19.48
CA PHE A 73 -1.52 4.27 -19.60
C PHE A 73 -2.22 4.43 -18.24
N GLU A 74 -3.13 5.40 -18.15
CA GLU A 74 -3.92 5.61 -16.93
C GLU A 74 -4.79 4.43 -16.55
N GLU A 75 -5.33 3.70 -17.53
CA GLU A 75 -6.14 2.51 -17.27
C GLU A 75 -5.36 1.48 -16.45
N ASP A 76 -4.08 1.26 -16.79
CA ASP A 76 -3.20 0.33 -16.10
C ASP A 76 -2.84 0.82 -14.70
N LYS A 77 -2.52 2.12 -14.56
CA LYS A 77 -2.29 2.76 -13.26
C LYS A 77 -3.49 2.57 -12.34
N LEU A 78 -4.70 2.83 -12.84
CA LEU A 78 -5.94 2.74 -12.07
C LEU A 78 -6.29 1.30 -11.71
N ALA A 79 -6.11 0.36 -12.64
CA ALA A 79 -6.36 -1.07 -12.39
C ALA A 79 -5.48 -1.60 -11.25
N LEU A 80 -4.20 -1.21 -11.21
CA LEU A 80 -3.29 -1.60 -10.14
C LEU A 80 -3.52 -0.81 -8.85
N ALA A 81 -3.86 0.49 -8.92
CA ALA A 81 -4.21 1.28 -7.73
C ALA A 81 -5.40 0.68 -6.97
N LYS A 82 -6.45 0.24 -7.68
CA LYS A 82 -7.61 -0.43 -7.07
C LYS A 82 -7.26 -1.72 -6.33
N LYS A 83 -6.18 -2.41 -6.73
CA LYS A 83 -5.65 -3.58 -6.01
C LYS A 83 -4.80 -3.15 -4.81
N ALA A 84 -4.00 -2.10 -4.98
CA ALA A 84 -3.00 -1.67 -4.01
C ALA A 84 -3.59 -1.07 -2.72
N ILE A 85 -4.78 -0.43 -2.74
CA ILE A 85 -5.39 0.16 -1.54
C ILE A 85 -5.54 -0.85 -0.38
N LYS A 86 -5.77 -2.13 -0.71
CA LYS A 86 -6.01 -3.19 0.28
C LYS A 86 -4.76 -3.74 0.96
N ILE A 87 -3.58 -3.33 0.51
CA ILE A 87 -2.30 -3.93 0.92
C ILE A 87 -1.26 -2.92 1.38
N VAL A 88 -1.53 -1.62 1.20
CA VAL A 88 -0.61 -0.59 1.66
C VAL A 88 -0.54 -0.55 3.18
N SER A 89 0.61 -0.17 3.71
CA SER A 89 0.80 0.01 5.15
C SER A 89 0.09 1.24 5.71
N ASP A 90 -0.17 2.24 4.86
CA ASP A 90 -0.70 3.56 5.19
C ASP A 90 -1.90 3.94 4.28
N PRO A 91 -3.01 3.17 4.33
CA PRO A 91 -4.19 3.39 3.46
C PRO A 91 -4.79 4.79 3.60
N GLU A 92 -4.65 5.44 4.76
CA GLU A 92 -5.07 6.82 4.99
C GLU A 92 -4.37 7.83 4.07
N ASN A 93 -3.18 7.50 3.56
CA ASN A 93 -2.40 8.34 2.65
C ASN A 93 -2.61 7.99 1.16
N PHE A 94 -3.43 6.98 0.84
CA PHE A 94 -3.53 6.41 -0.50
C PHE A 94 -3.99 7.42 -1.57
N LYS A 95 -4.73 8.45 -1.18
CA LYS A 95 -5.21 9.53 -2.07
C LYS A 95 -4.08 10.31 -2.74
N ILE A 96 -2.83 10.19 -2.28
CA ILE A 96 -1.66 10.77 -2.93
C ILE A 96 -1.44 10.25 -4.37
N ILE A 97 -1.96 9.06 -4.69
CA ILE A 97 -1.88 8.47 -6.04
C ILE A 97 -2.60 9.33 -7.08
N LYS A 98 -3.58 10.15 -6.69
CA LYS A 98 -4.26 11.08 -7.62
C LYS A 98 -3.29 11.98 -8.42
N LEU A 99 -2.12 12.25 -7.87
CA LEU A 99 -1.09 13.11 -8.47
C LEU A 99 -0.47 12.51 -9.75
N ILE A 100 -0.68 11.24 -10.05
CA ILE A 100 -0.09 10.55 -11.22
C ILE A 100 -1.06 10.42 -12.40
N PHE A 101 -2.30 10.86 -12.19
CA PHE A 101 -3.36 10.87 -13.19
C PHE A 101 -3.53 12.30 -13.73
N GLU A 102 -3.69 12.40 -15.04
CA GLU A 102 -4.06 13.59 -15.78
C GLU A 102 -5.59 13.74 -15.82
N PHE A 103 -6.33 12.66 -16.10
CA PHE A 103 -7.78 12.67 -16.23
C PHE A 103 -8.50 12.76 -14.88
N GLU A 104 -9.52 13.63 -14.82
CA GLU A 104 -10.32 13.85 -13.61
C GLU A 104 -11.16 12.62 -13.22
N GLU A 105 -11.57 11.81 -14.20
CA GLU A 105 -12.29 10.57 -13.99
C GLU A 105 -11.46 9.58 -13.16
N SER A 106 -10.17 9.44 -13.48
CA SER A 106 -9.25 8.58 -12.74
C SER A 106 -9.02 9.10 -11.32
N LYS A 107 -8.87 10.42 -11.13
CA LYS A 107 -8.72 11.03 -9.80
C LYS A 107 -9.96 10.78 -8.94
N LYS A 108 -11.16 10.97 -9.49
CA LYS A 108 -12.43 10.67 -8.81
C LYS A 108 -12.54 9.20 -8.42
N ALA A 109 -12.10 8.29 -9.28
CA ALA A 109 -12.11 6.86 -8.97
C ALA A 109 -11.24 6.55 -7.74
N ILE A 110 -10.08 7.21 -7.57
CA ILE A 110 -9.26 7.07 -6.35
C ILE A 110 -9.97 7.65 -5.12
N ASP A 111 -10.72 8.75 -5.25
CA ASP A 111 -11.46 9.36 -4.13
C ASP A 111 -12.58 8.46 -3.57
N THR A 112 -13.04 7.48 -4.37
CA THR A 112 -14.03 6.48 -3.96
C THR A 112 -13.45 5.22 -3.32
N LEU A 113 -12.12 5.13 -3.16
CA LEU A 113 -11.47 4.00 -2.51
C LEU A 113 -11.36 4.24 -1.00
N ASP A 114 -11.84 3.26 -0.22
CA ASP A 114 -11.82 3.20 1.24
C ASP A 114 -11.16 1.90 1.73
#